data_AF-A0A060BQK1-F1
#
_entry.id   AF-A0A060BQK1-F1
#
_cell.length_a   1.000
_cell.length_b   1.000
_cell.length_c   1.000
_cell.angle_alpha   90.00
_cell.angle_beta   90.00
_cell.angle_gamma   90.00
#
_symmetry.space_group_name_H-M   'P 1'
#
loop_
_entity.id
_entity.type
_entity.pdbx_description
1 polymer ?
#
loop_
_entity_poly.entity_id
_entity_poly.type
_entity_poly.pdbx_seq_one_letter_code
_entity_poly.pdbx_strand_id
1 'polypeptide(L)'
;ASTPIVQALATLAYDGRRGVFFERQLVAALKILEGGHVAPADFNGSWAGAMGHTQFMPTSWAEFAVDFRGDGRRDIWTDDPTDALASTAAYLKTHGWQTG
;
A
#
# COMPACT_ATOMS: atom_id res chain seq x y z
N ALA A 1 -0.83 -14.12 -8.16
CA ALA A 1 -1.95 -13.52 -8.89
C ALA A 1 -1.90 -12.02 -8.65
N SER A 2 -1.77 -11.23 -9.71
CA SER A 2 -1.65 -9.77 -9.62
C SER A 2 -3.04 -9.15 -9.79
N THR A 3 -3.64 -8.64 -8.71
CA THR A 3 -4.95 -7.96 -8.79
C THR A 3 -4.75 -6.45 -8.84
N PRO A 4 -5.31 -5.73 -9.83
CA PRO A 4 -5.24 -4.27 -9.86
C PRO A 4 -5.95 -3.66 -8.65
N ILE A 5 -5.23 -2.87 -7.85
CA ILE A 5 -5.71 -2.41 -6.54
C ILE A 5 -6.94 -1.51 -6.65
N VAL A 6 -6.95 -0.60 -7.63
CA VAL A 6 -8.08 0.32 -7.83
C VAL A 6 -9.36 -0.45 -8.16
N GLN A 7 -9.28 -1.47 -9.00
CA GLN A 7 -10.44 -2.28 -9.39
C GLN A 7 -10.95 -3.13 -8.22
N ALA A 8 -10.05 -3.76 -7.47
CA ALA A 8 -10.39 -4.53 -6.28
C ALA A 8 -11.12 -3.68 -5.23
N LEU A 9 -10.55 -2.52 -4.89
CA LEU A 9 -11.11 -1.61 -3.89
C LEU A 9 -12.42 -0.97 -4.36
N ALA A 10 -12.55 -0.60 -5.63
CA ALA A 10 -13.80 -0.10 -6.18
C ALA A 10 -14.91 -1.16 -6.14
N THR A 11 -14.59 -2.42 -6.45
CA THR A 11 -15.53 -3.54 -6.36
C THR A 11 -16.02 -3.72 -4.93
N LEU A 12 -15.11 -3.72 -3.95
CA LEU A 12 -15.44 -3.92 -2.54
C LEU A 12 -16.12 -2.72 -1.88
N ALA A 13 -15.82 -1.51 -2.36
CA ALA A 13 -16.55 -0.29 -1.97
C ALA A 13 -18.01 -0.39 -2.44
N TYR A 14 -18.23 -0.88 -3.67
CA TYR A 14 -19.57 -1.03 -4.26
C TYR A 14 -20.39 -2.17 -3.64
N ASP A 15 -19.81 -3.35 -3.37
CA ASP A 15 -20.50 -4.56 -2.87
C ASP A 15 -21.01 -4.43 -1.40
N GLY A 16 -20.67 -3.36 -0.69
CA GLY A 16 -21.45 -2.86 0.46
C GLY A 16 -21.20 -3.52 1.83
N ARG A 17 -20.69 -4.76 1.93
CA ARG A 17 -20.47 -5.43 3.25
C ARG A 17 -19.55 -4.64 4.19
N ARG A 18 -18.56 -3.94 3.64
CA ARG A 18 -17.65 -3.01 4.35
C ARG A 18 -17.40 -1.75 3.49
N GLY A 19 -18.43 -1.25 2.81
CA GLY A 19 -18.31 -0.18 1.80
C GLY A 19 -17.50 1.03 2.28
N VAL A 20 -17.89 1.64 3.41
CA VAL A 20 -17.20 2.81 3.99
C VAL A 20 -15.71 2.56 4.27
N PHE A 21 -15.35 1.35 4.70
CA PHE A 21 -13.95 1.01 4.92
C PHE A 21 -13.19 0.99 3.59
N PHE A 22 -13.74 0.32 2.57
CA PHE A 22 -13.08 0.19 1.28
C PHE A 22 -13.09 1.48 0.45
N GLU A 23 -14.08 2.36 0.61
CA GLU A 23 -14.05 3.72 0.05
C GLU A 23 -12.84 4.51 0.56
N ARG A 24 -12.56 4.44 1.87
CA ARG A 24 -11.37 5.10 2.45
C ARG A 24 -10.07 4.53 1.89
N GLN A 25 -10.00 3.21 1.71
CA GLN A 25 -8.84 2.57 1.09
C GLN A 25 -8.71 2.98 -0.38
N LEU A 26 -9.82 3.05 -1.12
CA LEU A 26 -9.83 3.45 -2.54
C LEU A 26 -9.32 4.89 -2.70
N VAL A 27 -9.81 5.83 -1.88
CA VAL A 27 -9.35 7.22 -1.91
C VAL A 27 -7.86 7.30 -1.58
N ALA A 28 -7.40 6.56 -0.57
CA ALA A 28 -5.97 6.49 -0.26
C ALA A 28 -5.16 5.90 -1.42
N ALA A 29 -5.64 4.85 -2.09
CA ALA A 29 -4.98 4.25 -3.24
C ALA A 29 -4.85 5.22 -4.43
N LEU A 30 -5.88 6.03 -4.69
CA LEU A 30 -5.83 7.07 -5.73
C LEU A 30 -4.78 8.14 -5.41
N LYS A 31 -4.63 8.53 -4.14
CA LYS A 31 -3.57 9.47 -3.71
C LYS A 31 -2.16 8.90 -3.87
N ILE A 32 -1.98 7.59 -3.72
CA ILE A 32 -0.69 6.93 -3.98
C ILE A 32 -0.30 7.10 -5.45
N LEU A 33 -1.25 6.86 -6.36
CA LEU A 33 -1.06 7.04 -7.80
C LEU A 33 -0.82 8.51 -8.17
N GLU A 34 -1.60 9.43 -7.60
CA GLU A 34 -1.42 10.88 -7.79
C GLU A 34 -0.02 11.33 -7.35
N GLY A 35 0.51 10.76 -6.26
CA GLY A 35 1.86 11.04 -5.77
C GLY A 35 3.00 10.43 -6.62
N GLY A 36 2.69 9.61 -7.63
CA GLY A 36 3.69 9.05 -8.53
C GLY A 36 4.63 8.01 -7.91
N HIS A 37 4.19 7.35 -6.83
CA HIS A 37 5.00 6.36 -6.11
C HIS A 37 5.06 4.99 -6.81
N VAL A 38 4.12 4.72 -7.71
CA VAL A 38 4.03 3.49 -8.50
C VAL A 38 3.32 3.78 -9.81
N ALA A 39 3.70 3.09 -10.90
CA ALA A 39 2.99 3.19 -12.15
C ALA A 39 1.62 2.48 -12.06
N PRO A 40 0.54 2.98 -12.71
CA PRO A 40 -0.77 2.34 -12.65
C PRO A 40 -0.78 0.86 -13.06
N ALA A 41 0.09 0.46 -13.99
CA ALA A 41 0.22 -0.93 -14.45
C ALA A 41 0.83 -1.85 -13.38
N ASP A 42 1.69 -1.30 -12.52
CA ASP A 42 2.41 -2.03 -11.48
C ASP A 42 1.69 -1.96 -10.12
N PHE A 43 0.62 -1.18 -10.01
CA PHE A 43 -0.13 -0.96 -8.78
C PHE A 43 -1.06 -2.12 -8.43
N ASN A 44 -0.43 -3.19 -7.95
CA ASN A 44 -1.07 -4.49 -7.77
C ASN A 44 -0.99 -5.00 -6.32
N GLY A 45 -1.84 -5.98 -6.03
CA GLY A 45 -1.79 -6.74 -4.78
C GLY A 45 -2.87 -7.80 -4.68
N SER A 46 -3.35 -8.04 -3.47
CA SER A 46 -4.38 -9.02 -3.19
C SER A 46 -5.78 -8.52 -3.57
N TRP A 47 -6.72 -9.46 -3.67
CA TRP A 47 -8.13 -9.16 -3.95
C TRP A 47 -8.78 -8.24 -2.91
N ALA A 48 -8.26 -8.20 -1.68
CA ALA A 48 -8.77 -7.38 -0.59
C ALA A 48 -8.12 -5.98 -0.53
N GLY A 49 -7.20 -5.68 -1.46
CA GLY A 49 -6.54 -4.38 -1.54
C GLY A 49 -5.24 -4.26 -0.73
N ALA A 50 -4.70 -5.35 -0.20
CA ALA A 50 -3.36 -5.35 0.40
C ALA A 50 -2.29 -5.36 -0.71
N MET A 51 -1.35 -4.41 -0.66
CA MET A 51 -0.53 -4.01 -1.81
C MET A 51 0.93 -4.46 -1.69
N GLY A 52 1.56 -4.75 -2.83
CA GLY A 52 3.02 -4.96 -2.92
C GLY A 52 3.57 -6.05 -2.00
N HIS A 53 4.88 -5.98 -1.73
CA HIS A 53 5.60 -6.92 -0.87
C HIS A 53 5.12 -6.89 0.59
N THR A 54 4.76 -5.71 1.09
CA THR A 54 4.39 -5.54 2.51
C THR A 54 2.96 -5.96 2.80
N GLN A 55 2.12 -6.13 1.77
CA GLN A 55 0.68 -6.34 1.92
C GLN A 55 0.00 -5.27 2.78
N PHE A 56 0.51 -4.03 2.74
CA PHE A 56 -0.15 -2.90 3.39
C PHE A 56 -1.46 -2.56 2.71
N MET A 57 -2.48 -2.24 3.50
CA MET A 57 -3.62 -1.51 3.00
C MET A 57 -3.19 -0.09 2.57
N PRO A 58 -3.89 0.57 1.63
CA PRO A 58 -3.54 1.93 1.18
C PRO A 58 -3.35 2.95 2.31
N THR A 59 -4.21 2.89 3.32
CA THR A 59 -4.08 3.76 4.51
C THR A 59 -2.86 3.43 5.37
N SER A 60 -2.51 2.16 5.54
CA SER A 60 -1.27 1.75 6.22
C SER A 60 -0.03 2.18 5.43
N TRP A 61 -0.06 2.10 4.10
CA TRP A 61 1.02 2.65 3.28
C TRP A 61 1.15 4.17 3.48
N ALA A 62 0.03 4.90 3.55
CA ALA A 62 0.07 6.35 3.74
C ALA A 62 0.74 6.75 5.07
N GLU A 63 0.52 5.95 6.11
CA GLU A 63 1.04 6.19 7.46
C GLU A 63 2.49 5.69 7.66
N PHE A 64 2.83 4.53 7.10
CA PHE A 64 4.06 3.81 7.46
C PHE A 64 5.05 3.61 6.32
N ALA A 65 4.68 3.90 5.07
CA ALA A 65 5.62 3.71 3.97
C ALA A 65 6.76 4.73 4.06
N VAL A 66 7.99 4.25 3.83
CA VAL A 66 9.23 5.00 3.93
C VAL A 66 9.90 5.05 2.55
N ASP A 67 10.38 6.23 2.17
CA ASP A 67 11.30 6.41 1.04
C ASP A 67 12.70 6.28 1.63
N PHE A 68 13.26 5.08 1.54
CA PHE A 68 14.57 4.78 2.12
C PHE A 68 15.68 5.03 1.12
N ARG A 69 15.39 4.94 -0.18
CA ARG A 69 16.35 5.21 -1.26
C ARG A 69 16.57 6.70 -1.49
N GLY A 70 15.64 7.55 -1.07
CA GLY A 70 15.69 9.01 -1.22
C GLY A 70 15.38 9.49 -2.64
N ASP A 71 14.65 8.69 -3.43
CA ASP A 71 14.32 9.03 -4.82
C ASP A 71 12.94 9.71 -4.97
N GLY A 72 12.30 10.03 -3.84
CA GLY A 72 10.98 10.64 -3.78
C GLY A 72 9.83 9.62 -3.87
N ARG A 73 10.12 8.32 -3.95
CA ARG A 73 9.11 7.25 -4.03
C ARG A 73 9.14 6.37 -2.80
N ARG A 74 7.96 5.89 -2.40
CA ARG A 74 7.81 4.89 -1.33
C ARG A 74 7.33 3.60 -1.99
N ASP A 75 8.21 3.01 -2.77
CA ASP A 75 7.89 1.94 -3.72
C ASP A 75 7.95 0.57 -3.06
N ILE A 76 6.78 -0.01 -2.75
CA ILE A 76 6.68 -1.32 -2.12
C ILE A 76 6.38 -2.46 -3.11
N TRP A 77 6.44 -2.21 -4.42
CA TRP A 77 5.98 -3.14 -5.47
C TRP A 77 7.10 -3.76 -6.29
N THR A 78 8.15 -3.00 -6.57
CA THR A 78 9.19 -3.39 -7.53
C THR A 78 10.15 -4.44 -6.98
N ASP A 79 10.99 -5.00 -7.86
CA ASP A 79 11.98 -6.01 -7.50
C ASP A 79 13.03 -5.51 -6.50
N ASP A 80 13.23 -4.19 -6.40
CA ASP A 80 14.05 -3.58 -5.35
C ASP A 80 13.23 -3.49 -4.05
N PRO A 81 13.52 -4.33 -3.04
CA PRO A 81 12.68 -4.43 -1.85
C PRO A 81 13.04 -3.38 -0.78
N THR A 82 13.94 -2.44 -1.08
CA THR A 82 14.53 -1.53 -0.09
C THR A 82 13.45 -0.75 0.68
N ASP A 83 12.54 -0.10 -0.03
CA ASP A 83 11.47 0.68 0.61
C ASP A 83 10.45 -0.24 1.30
N ALA A 84 10.19 -1.44 0.77
CA ALA A 84 9.31 -2.43 1.42
C ALA A 84 9.86 -2.91 2.78
N LEU A 85 11.16 -3.21 2.86
CA LEU A 85 11.82 -3.62 4.09
C LEU A 85 11.83 -2.48 5.12
N ALA A 86 12.20 -1.28 4.69
CA ALA A 86 12.21 -0.10 5.55
C ALA A 86 10.80 0.25 6.07
N SER A 87 9.79 0.18 5.21
CA SER A 87 8.39 0.41 5.57
C SER A 87 7.88 -0.62 6.58
N THR A 88 8.25 -1.90 6.41
CA THR A 88 7.90 -2.96 7.36
C THR A 88 8.56 -2.73 8.72
N ALA A 89 9.84 -2.34 8.74
CA ALA A 89 10.55 -2.00 9.97
C ALA A 89 9.92 -0.77 10.67
N ALA A 90 9.52 0.26 9.92
CA ALA A 90 8.82 1.43 10.46
C ALA A 90 7.47 1.06 11.07
N TYR A 91 6.70 0.18 10.41
CA TYR A 91 5.46 -0.36 10.94
C TYR A 91 5.69 -1.11 12.27
N LEU A 92 6.63 -2.06 12.31
CA LEU A 92 6.95 -2.83 13.52
C LEU A 92 7.42 -1.93 14.67
N LYS A 93 8.32 -1.00 14.39
CA LYS A 93 8.82 -0.04 15.38
C LYS A 93 7.68 0.80 15.96
N THR A 94 6.76 1.27 15.13
CA THR A 94 5.61 2.07 15.58
C THR A 94 4.66 1.23 16.44
N HIS A 95 4.56 -0.07 16.18
CA HIS A 95 3.75 -1.02 16.94
C HIS A 95 4.50 -1.65 18.13
N GLY A 96 5.55 -0.99 18.61
CA GLY A 96 6.18 -1.33 19.89
C GLY A 96 7.20 -2.46 19.81
N TRP A 97 7.73 -2.77 18.62
CA TRP A 97 8.87 -3.67 18.51
C TRP A 97 10.04 -3.17 19.38
N GLN A 98 10.53 -4.03 20.27
CA GLN A 98 11.70 -3.76 21.09
C GLN A 98 12.90 -4.49 20.49
N THR A 99 13.97 -3.74 20.22
CA THR A 99 15.23 -4.32 19.77
C THR A 99 15.92 -5.04 20.93
N GLY A 100 16.31 -6.29 20.73
CA GLY A 100 17.02 -7.10 21.72
C GLY A 100 16.40 -8.47 21.86
#